data_AF-A0AAE1GFQ7-F1
#
_entry.id   AF-A0AAE1GFQ7-F1
#
_cell.length_a   1.000
_cell.length_b   1.000
_cell.length_c   1.000
_cell.angle_alpha   90.00
_cell.angle_beta   90.00
_cell.angle_gamma   90.00
#
_symmetry.space_group_name_H-M   'P 1'
#
loop_
_entity.id
_entity.type
_entity.pdbx_description
1 polymer ?
#
loop_
_entity_poly.entity_id
_entity_poly.type
_entity_poly.pdbx_seq_one_letter_code
_entity_poly.pdbx_strand_id
1 'polypeptide(L)'
;MLKKIREDEASVISILPLWPTQSWFPLALKLLVESPVLLPREPLVLPQDPNLTHPQAPKLRMTSMILSGNPLKTKDFRRMLPNFSLGLGDTVQNCNMGLISGSGCRFVSAGKVIHFCHL
;
A
#
# COMPACT_ATOMS: atom_id res chain seq x y z
N MET A 1 7.04 12.87 -5.08
CA MET A 1 6.63 12.72 -3.66
C MET A 1 7.41 11.61 -2.96
N LEU A 2 7.20 10.31 -3.27
CA LEU A 2 7.86 9.20 -2.55
C LEU A 2 9.40 9.24 -2.57
N LYS A 3 9.98 9.67 -3.70
CA LYS A 3 11.43 9.87 -3.81
C LYS A 3 11.94 10.93 -2.82
N LYS A 4 11.21 12.03 -2.68
CA LYS A 4 11.53 13.12 -1.74
C LYS A 4 11.40 12.69 -0.27
N ILE A 5 10.38 11.89 0.06
CA ILE A 5 10.26 11.28 1.40
C ILE A 5 11.49 10.44 1.74
N ARG A 6 12.00 9.68 0.76
CA ARG A 6 13.22 8.88 0.91
C ARG A 6 14.48 9.75 1.04
N GLU A 7 14.62 10.78 0.21
CA GLU A 7 15.80 11.66 0.20
C GLU A 7 15.90 12.52 1.46
N ASP A 8 14.76 13.03 1.94
CA ASP A 8 14.70 13.92 3.11
C ASP A 8 14.58 13.12 4.43
N GLU A 9 14.64 11.78 4.38
CA GLU A 9 14.36 10.86 5.50
C GLU A 9 13.05 11.16 6.27
N ALA A 10 12.11 11.82 5.61
CA ALA A 10 10.89 12.31 6.22
C ALA A 10 9.97 11.16 6.64
N SER A 11 9.18 11.38 7.69
CA SER A 11 8.08 10.50 8.07
C SER A 11 6.76 11.23 7.82
N VAL A 12 5.85 10.62 7.06
CA VAL A 12 4.60 11.24 6.64
C VAL A 12 3.44 10.27 6.76
N ILE A 13 2.25 10.81 7.05
CA ILE A 13 0.98 10.12 6.86
C ILE A 13 0.48 10.53 5.47
N SER A 14 0.12 9.57 4.63
CA SER A 14 -0.30 9.81 3.26
C SER A 14 -1.57 9.04 2.92
N ILE A 15 -2.50 9.74 2.26
CA ILE A 15 -3.69 9.11 1.68
C ILE A 15 -3.40 8.78 0.22
N LEU A 16 -3.34 7.49 -0.10
CA LEU A 16 -3.00 6.99 -1.42
C LEU A 16 -4.05 5.99 -1.91
N PRO A 17 -4.31 5.92 -3.23
CA PRO A 17 -5.19 4.90 -3.77
C PRO A 17 -4.53 3.52 -3.67
N LEU A 18 -5.33 2.50 -3.41
CA LEU A 18 -4.91 1.11 -3.52
C LEU A 18 -4.74 0.76 -5.00
N TRP A 19 -3.53 0.99 -5.54
CA TRP A 19 -3.30 0.94 -6.98
C TRP A 19 -2.08 0.10 -7.38
N PRO A 20 -2.19 -1.24 -7.37
CA PRO A 20 -1.05 -2.15 -7.53
C PRO A 20 -0.32 -2.03 -8.87
N THR A 21 -1.02 -1.59 -9.92
CA THR A 21 -0.48 -1.45 -11.28
C THR A 21 0.31 -0.16 -11.49
N GLN A 22 0.30 0.78 -10.54
CA GLN A 22 1.05 2.02 -10.64
C GLN A 22 2.52 1.82 -10.22
N SER A 23 3.44 2.40 -10.98
CA SER A 23 4.89 2.25 -10.76
C SER A 23 5.36 2.74 -9.38
N TRP A 24 4.65 3.68 -8.78
CA TRP A 24 4.95 4.21 -7.45
C TRP A 24 4.46 3.31 -6.30
N PHE A 25 3.50 2.41 -6.53
CA PHE A 25 2.88 1.62 -5.47
C PHE A 25 3.86 0.64 -4.80
N PRO A 26 4.71 -0.11 -5.54
CA PRO A 26 5.75 -0.92 -4.92
C PRO A 26 6.75 -0.10 -4.08
N LEU A 27 7.01 1.16 -4.44
CA LEU A 27 7.88 2.04 -3.65
C LEU A 27 7.19 2.47 -2.36
N ALA A 28 5.88 2.78 -2.39
CA ALA A 28 5.11 3.08 -1.19
C ALA A 28 5.15 1.92 -0.19
N LEU A 29 4.92 0.68 -0.66
CA LEU A 29 5.00 -0.52 0.19
C LEU A 29 6.38 -0.70 0.84
N LYS A 30 7.45 -0.30 0.14
CA LYS A 30 8.82 -0.41 0.67
C LYS A 30 9.12 0.60 1.78
N LEU A 31 8.40 1.71 1.82
CA LEU A 31 8.56 2.83 2.77
C LEU A 31 7.60 2.74 3.96
N LEU A 32 6.72 1.73 4.01
CA LEU A 32 5.81 1.54 5.14
C LEU A 32 6.57 1.31 6.44
N VAL A 33 6.03 1.90 7.51
CA VAL A 33 6.48 1.68 8.89
C VAL A 33 5.39 1.05 9.77
N GLU A 34 4.19 0.90 9.23
CA GLU A 34 3.04 0.30 9.89
C GLU A 34 2.10 -0.33 8.85
N SER A 35 1.20 -1.21 9.31
CA SER A 35 0.17 -1.80 8.46
C SER A 35 -0.78 -0.72 7.94
N PRO A 36 -0.93 -0.57 6.62
CA PRO A 36 -1.80 0.45 6.04
C PRO A 36 -3.27 0.14 6.30
N VAL A 37 -4.09 1.19 6.32
CA VAL A 37 -5.52 1.11 6.62
C VAL A 37 -6.34 1.41 5.36
N LEU A 38 -7.32 0.57 5.06
CA LEU A 38 -8.35 0.78 4.05
C LEU A 38 -9.37 1.78 4.59
N LEU A 39 -9.52 2.90 3.91
CA LEU A 39 -10.50 3.91 4.27
C LEU A 39 -11.92 3.46 3.84
N PRO A 40 -12.97 3.94 4.54
CA PRO A 40 -14.34 3.81 4.09
C PRO A 40 -14.51 4.29 2.64
N ARG A 41 -15.44 3.67 1.91
CA ARG A 41 -15.75 4.08 0.55
C ARG A 41 -16.63 5.33 0.58
N GLU A 42 -15.97 6.48 0.51
CA GLU A 42 -16.63 7.75 0.20
C GLU A 42 -16.61 8.01 -1.32
N PRO A 43 -17.62 8.70 -1.88
CA PRO A 43 -17.64 9.08 -3.27
C PRO A 43 -16.44 9.99 -3.57
N LEU A 44 -15.50 9.50 -4.38
CA LEU A 44 -14.45 10.33 -4.95
C LEU A 44 -15.10 11.27 -5.95
N VAL A 45 -14.96 12.58 -5.77
CA VAL A 45 -15.51 13.60 -6.65
C VAL A 45 -14.41 14.25 -7.49
N LEU A 46 -14.79 14.85 -8.61
CA LEU A 46 -13.86 15.58 -9.47
C LEU A 46 -13.51 16.94 -8.87
N PRO A 47 -12.21 17.34 -8.86
CA PRO A 47 -11.82 18.66 -8.36
C PRO A 47 -12.49 19.82 -9.09
N GLN A 48 -12.77 19.66 -10.39
CA GLN A 48 -13.41 20.66 -11.22
C GLN A 48 -14.94 20.75 -11.02
N ASP A 49 -15.57 19.70 -10.49
CA ASP A 49 -17.01 19.69 -10.20
C ASP A 49 -17.30 18.67 -9.08
N PRO A 50 -17.53 19.16 -7.84
CA PRO A 50 -17.85 18.31 -6.69
C PRO A 50 -19.14 17.49 -6.84
N ASN A 51 -20.02 17.83 -7.77
CA ASN A 51 -21.24 17.06 -8.03
C ASN A 51 -20.97 15.84 -8.93
N LEU A 52 -19.82 15.79 -9.60
CA LEU A 52 -19.46 14.71 -10.49
C LEU A 52 -18.58 13.69 -9.76
N THR A 53 -19.07 12.46 -9.69
CA THR A 53 -18.30 11.33 -9.19
C THR A 53 -17.16 11.00 -10.16
N HIS A 54 -15.96 10.79 -9.63
CA HIS A 54 -14.80 10.37 -10.40
C HIS A 54 -15.10 9.03 -11.11
N PRO A 55 -14.79 8.89 -12.42
CA PRO A 55 -15.15 7.69 -13.20
C PRO A 55 -14.64 6.36 -12.62
N GLN A 56 -13.53 6.41 -11.86
CA GLN A 56 -12.96 5.22 -11.20
C GLN A 56 -13.36 5.05 -9.74
N ALA A 57 -14.20 5.93 -9.18
CA ALA A 57 -14.65 5.85 -7.78
C ALA A 57 -15.19 4.45 -7.38
N PRO A 58 -15.90 3.69 -8.24
CA PRO A 58 -16.37 2.35 -7.87
C PRO A 58 -15.24 1.32 -7.67
N LYS A 59 -14.09 1.54 -8.31
CA LYS A 59 -12.96 0.59 -8.36
C LYS A 59 -11.79 1.03 -7.46
N LEU A 60 -11.67 2.31 -7.18
CA LEU A 60 -10.58 2.87 -6.40
C LEU A 60 -10.92 2.78 -4.90
N ARG A 61 -10.13 2.06 -4.13
CA ARG A 61 -10.17 2.13 -2.66
C ARG A 61 -9.08 3.08 -2.20
N MET A 62 -9.39 3.97 -1.28
CA MET A 62 -8.38 4.84 -0.66
C MET A 62 -7.77 4.16 0.56
N THR A 63 -6.51 4.48 0.84
CA THR A 63 -5.75 3.92 1.95
C THR A 63 -5.01 5.01 2.70
N SER A 64 -4.92 4.87 4.01
CA SER A 64 -3.99 5.64 4.85
C SER A 64 -2.73 4.82 5.04
N MET A 65 -1.58 5.43 4.72
CA MET A 65 -0.26 4.81 4.84
C MET A 65 0.66 5.72 5.64
N ILE A 66 1.38 5.16 6.61
CA ILE A 66 2.49 5.84 7.27
C ILE A 66 3.77 5.44 6.54
N LEU A 67 4.43 6.42 5.94
CA LEU A 67 5.61 6.23 5.11
C LEU A 67 6.81 6.93 5.76
N SER A 68 7.97 6.30 5.73
CA SER A 68 9.21 6.90 6.21
C SER A 68 10.37 6.66 5.25
N GLY A 69 11.17 7.69 5.00
CA GLY A 69 12.45 7.57 4.32
C GLY A 69 13.53 6.93 5.19
N ASN A 70 13.34 6.89 6.51
CA ASN A 70 14.31 6.34 7.44
C ASN A 70 14.40 4.79 7.30
N PRO A 71 15.58 4.24 6.92
CA PRO A 71 15.73 2.83 6.67
C PRO A 71 15.59 1.95 7.92
N LEU A 72 15.86 2.48 9.12
CA LEU A 72 15.72 1.73 10.37
C LEU A 72 14.25 1.46 10.67
N LYS A 73 13.39 2.49 10.61
CA LYS A 73 11.94 2.34 10.84
C LYS A 73 11.30 1.36 9.87
N THR A 74 11.64 1.46 8.58
CA THR A 74 11.10 0.56 7.56
C THR A 74 11.60 -0.87 7.72
N LYS A 75 12.86 -1.06 8.15
CA LYS A 75 13.43 -2.38 8.46
C LYS A 75 12.78 -3.02 9.68
N ASP A 76 12.53 -2.25 10.74
CA ASP A 76 11.87 -2.74 11.94
C ASP A 76 10.46 -3.22 11.64
N PHE A 77 9.67 -2.42 10.91
CA PHE A 77 8.36 -2.85 10.44
C PHE A 77 8.43 -4.14 9.62
N ARG A 78 9.34 -4.23 8.65
CA ARG A 78 9.53 -5.45 7.84
C ARG A 78 9.87 -6.69 8.65
N ARG A 79 10.61 -6.54 9.75
CA ARG A 79 10.95 -7.67 10.63
C ARG A 79 9.72 -8.21 11.36
N MET A 80 8.76 -7.34 11.68
CA MET A 80 7.49 -7.71 12.32
C MET A 80 6.52 -8.41 11.35
N LEU A 81 6.70 -8.23 10.04
CA LEU A 81 5.83 -8.85 9.04
C LEU A 81 6.07 -10.36 8.90
N PRO A 82 5.01 -11.16 8.71
CA PRO A 82 5.13 -12.58 8.43
C PRO A 82 5.82 -12.82 7.08
N ASN A 83 6.60 -13.90 7.01
CA ASN A 83 7.20 -14.34 5.76
C ASN A 83 6.11 -14.94 4.86
N PHE A 84 6.19 -14.65 3.57
CA PHE A 84 5.43 -15.37 2.57
C PHE A 84 6.14 -16.69 2.26
N SER A 85 5.49 -17.82 2.48
CA SER A 85 5.97 -19.14 2.08
C SER A 85 5.14 -19.67 0.93
N LEU A 86 5.72 -19.78 -0.27
CA LEU A 86 5.24 -20.70 -1.29
C LEU A 86 5.92 -22.05 -1.06
N GLY A 87 5.17 -23.14 -1.13
CA GLY A 87 5.75 -24.49 -1.06
C GLY A 87 6.83 -24.65 -2.13
N LEU A 88 7.96 -25.27 -1.75
CA LEU A 88 9.08 -25.58 -2.64
C LEU A 88 8.59 -26.30 -3.90
N GLY A 89 8.56 -25.59 -5.03
CA GLY A 89 8.16 -26.16 -6.33
C GLY A 89 8.09 -25.12 -7.44
N ASP A 90 7.69 -23.89 -7.14
CA ASP A 90 7.46 -22.89 -8.18
C ASP A 90 8.49 -21.76 -8.15
N THR A 91 9.13 -21.55 -9.31
CA THR A 91 10.01 -20.44 -9.64
C THR A 91 9.45 -19.13 -9.10
N VAL A 92 10.24 -18.42 -8.30
CA VAL A 92 9.91 -17.16 -7.62
C VAL A 92 9.20 -16.19 -8.55
N GLN A 93 7.86 -16.23 -8.53
CA GLN A 93 7.03 -15.29 -9.26
C GLN A 93 6.86 -14.06 -8.36
N ASN A 94 7.44 -12.95 -8.78
CA ASN A 94 7.26 -11.60 -8.20
C ASN A 94 5.81 -11.09 -8.41
N CYS A 95 4.81 -11.89 -8.08
CA CYS A 95 3.42 -11.49 -8.22
C CYS A 95 3.05 -10.53 -7.08
N ASN A 96 3.00 -9.23 -7.40
CA ASN A 96 2.38 -8.18 -6.58
C ASN A 96 0.85 -8.30 -6.51
N MET A 97 0.28 -9.47 -6.81
CA MET A 97 -1.17 -9.64 -6.93
C MET A 97 -1.77 -9.65 -5.53
N GLY A 98 -2.48 -8.58 -5.19
CA GLY A 98 -3.18 -8.51 -3.92
C GLY A 98 -4.39 -9.43 -3.93
N LEU A 99 -4.44 -10.41 -3.01
CA LEU A 99 -5.67 -11.14 -2.72
C LEU A 99 -6.58 -10.19 -1.94
N ILE A 100 -7.66 -9.75 -2.59
CA ILE A 100 -8.72 -8.94 -1.98
C ILE A 100 -9.73 -9.93 -1.39
N SER A 101 -9.76 -10.07 -0.07
CA SER A 101 -10.79 -10.83 0.65
C SER A 101 -11.77 -9.87 1.32
N GLY A 102 -12.94 -10.36 1.73
CA GLY A 102 -13.94 -9.56 2.45
C GLY A 102 -13.45 -8.93 3.75
N SER A 103 -12.33 -9.41 4.32
CA SER A 103 -11.73 -8.93 5.58
C SER A 103 -10.50 -8.03 5.42
N GLY A 104 -10.11 -7.66 4.19
CA GLY A 104 -8.93 -6.84 3.91
C GLY A 104 -8.23 -7.20 2.60
N CYS A 105 -7.11 -6.56 2.31
CA CYS A 105 -6.25 -6.98 1.19
C CYS A 105 -4.82 -7.27 1.66
N ARG A 106 -4.18 -8.25 1.01
CA ARG A 106 -2.81 -8.68 1.33
C ARG A 106 -1.91 -8.44 0.14
N PHE A 107 -0.71 -7.92 0.38
CA PHE A 107 0.31 -7.74 -0.65
C PHE A 107 1.61 -8.40 -0.22
N VAL A 108 2.38 -8.90 -1.18
CA VAL A 108 3.72 -9.42 -0.93
C VAL A 108 4.74 -8.40 -1.42
N SER A 109 5.68 -8.02 -0.56
CA SER A 109 6.80 -7.15 -0.92
C SER A 109 8.06 -7.68 -0.28
N ALA A 110 9.08 -7.96 -1.10
CA ALA A 110 10.36 -8.52 -0.66
C ALA A 110 10.21 -9.77 0.25
N GLY A 111 9.31 -10.70 -0.11
CA GLY A 111 9.08 -11.94 0.64
C GLY A 111 8.30 -11.78 1.95
N LYS A 112 7.81 -10.58 2.25
CA LYS A 112 6.98 -10.28 3.43
C LYS A 112 5.53 -10.04 3.03
N VAL A 113 4.59 -10.55 3.82
CA VAL A 113 3.16 -10.29 3.63
C VAL A 113 2.78 -9.02 4.39
N ILE A 114 2.25 -8.04 3.67
CA ILE A 114 1.71 -6.78 4.20
C ILE A 114 0.19 -6.91 4.21
N HIS A 115 -0.40 -6.71 5.38
CA HIS A 115 -1.85 -6.72 5.57
C HIS A 115 -2.39 -5.30 5.57
N PHE A 116 -3.43 -5.06 4.78
CA PHE A 116 -4.20 -3.83 4.80
C PHE A 116 -5.45 -4.07 5.64
N CYS A 117 -5.54 -3.40 6.77
CA CYS A 117 -6.64 -3.55 7.73
C CYS A 117 -7.79 -2.63 7.34
N HIS A 118 -9.03 -3.00 7.67
CA HIS A 118 -10.15 -2.06 7.61
C HIS A 118 -10.10 -1.11 8.82
N LEU A 119 -10.54 0.14 8.62
CA LEU A 119 -10.88 1.03 9.71
C LEU A 119 -12.18 0.58 10.38
#